data_AF-A0A6G7PXY8-F1
#
_entry.id   AF-A0A6G7PXY8-F1
#
_cell.length_a   1.000
_cell.length_b   1.000
_cell.length_c   1.000
_cell.angle_alpha   90.00
_cell.angle_beta   90.00
_cell.angle_gamma   90.00
#
_symmetry.space_group_name_H-M   'P 1'
#
loop_
_entity.id
_entity.type
_entity.pdbx_description
1 polymer ?
#
loop_
_entity_poly.entity_id
_entity_poly.type
_entity_poly.pdbx_seq_one_letter_code
_entity_poly.pdbx_strand_id
1 'polypeptide(L)'
;MFRRQFTIYLLVFILALIAINYRSQKVRNEPLAEGIVRTPKGEELGKSQIIRRPDNSLALRISLQKALPKGSQVLVATEAGIFLSLGSMEGAAFIVTLPQSLRSQKIEGLRIIAPDGRVLAEARLISIRQEKSETRSR
;
A
#
# COMPACT_ATOMS: atom_id res chain seq x y z
N MET A 1 42.55 -0.55 33.21
CA MET A 1 41.43 0.40 32.96
C MET A 1 41.03 0.52 31.48
N PHE A 2 41.98 0.55 30.53
CA PHE A 2 41.73 0.72 29.08
C PHE A 2 40.78 -0.31 28.42
N ARG A 3 40.80 -1.57 28.84
CA ARG A 3 39.94 -2.62 28.22
C ARG A 3 38.44 -2.38 28.42
N ARG A 4 38.02 -1.87 29.59
CA ARG A 4 36.60 -1.59 29.88
C ARG A 4 36.04 -0.45 29.06
N GLN A 5 36.83 0.61 28.85
CA GLN A 5 36.41 1.75 28.02
C GLN A 5 36.27 1.33 26.55
N PHE A 6 37.20 0.54 26.02
CA PHE A 6 37.12 0.02 24.66
C PHE A 6 35.86 -0.84 24.43
N THR A 7 35.49 -1.70 25.38
CA THR A 7 34.26 -2.51 25.29
C THR A 7 33.00 -1.64 25.28
N ILE A 8 32.97 -0.56 26.07
CA ILE A 8 31.84 0.38 26.10
C ILE A 8 31.73 1.12 24.75
N TYR A 9 32.83 1.62 24.20
CA TYR A 9 32.81 2.29 22.89
C TYR A 9 32.40 1.35 21.74
N LEU A 10 32.89 0.11 21.76
CA LEU A 10 32.49 -0.90 20.78
C LEU A 10 30.99 -1.20 20.85
N LEU A 11 30.43 -1.30 22.07
CA LEU A 11 29.02 -1.59 22.27
C LEU A 11 28.13 -0.42 21.81
N VAL A 12 28.53 0.82 22.10
CA VAL A 12 27.86 2.03 21.59
C VAL A 12 27.92 2.09 20.06
N PHE A 13 29.07 1.74 19.46
CA PHE A 13 29.23 1.72 18.00
C PHE A 13 28.34 0.67 17.32
N ILE A 14 28.23 -0.53 17.89
CA ILE A 14 27.32 -1.57 17.40
C ILE A 14 25.86 -1.13 17.53
N LEU A 15 25.47 -0.53 18.65
CA LEU A 15 24.12 0.00 18.83
C LEU A 15 23.81 1.13 17.85
N ALA A 16 24.78 1.99 17.54
CA ALA A 16 24.63 3.04 16.53
C ALA A 16 24.45 2.45 15.12
N LEU A 17 25.21 1.42 14.76
CA LEU A 17 25.04 0.71 13.47
C LEU A 17 23.66 0.04 13.37
N ILE A 18 23.20 -0.63 14.42
CA ILE A 18 21.86 -1.23 14.48
C ILE A 18 20.79 -0.15 14.31
N ALA A 19 20.91 0.98 15.02
CA ALA A 19 19.96 2.08 14.93
C ALA A 19 19.93 2.73 13.54
N ILE A 20 21.07 2.90 12.88
CA ILE A 20 21.15 3.41 11.49
C ILE A 20 20.46 2.44 10.53
N ASN A 21 20.74 1.14 10.65
CA ASN A 21 20.15 0.11 9.80
C ASN A 21 18.63 0.01 10.00
N TYR A 22 18.17 0.12 11.25
CA TYR A 22 16.74 0.15 11.59
C TYR A 22 16.03 1.41 11.06
N ARG A 23 16.73 2.56 11.06
CA ARG A 23 16.20 3.83 10.54
C ARG A 23 16.08 3.79 9.02
N SER A 24 17.03 3.17 8.31
CA SER A 24 16.96 2.97 6.85
C SER A 24 15.81 2.06 6.44
N GLN A 25 15.46 1.04 7.22
CA GLN A 25 14.31 0.17 6.91
C GLN A 25 12.94 0.86 7.06
N LYS A 26 12.85 1.91 7.91
CA LYS A 26 11.64 2.73 8.05
C LYS A 26 11.45 3.76 6.91
N VAL A 27 12.45 3.91 6.04
CA VAL A 27 12.38 4.73 4.84
C VAL A 27 11.97 3.82 3.68
N ARG A 28 10.84 3.94 2.99
CA ARG A 28 9.72 4.88 3.00
C ARG A 28 8.74 4.24 2.01
N ASN A 29 7.75 3.48 2.50
CA ASN A 29 6.59 3.20 1.65
C ASN A 29 5.77 4.48 1.64
N GLU A 30 6.00 5.36 0.66
CA GLU A 30 5.25 6.62 0.55
C GLU A 30 3.87 6.31 -0.04
N PRO A 31 2.77 6.52 0.71
CA PRO A 31 1.45 6.35 0.16
C PRO A 31 1.20 7.47 -0.86
N LEU A 32 0.75 7.10 -2.06
CA LEU A 32 0.48 8.01 -3.17
C LEU A 32 -1.02 8.25 -3.34
N ALA A 33 -1.82 7.23 -3.09
CA ALA A 33 -3.28 7.28 -3.15
C ALA A 33 -3.87 6.35 -2.10
N GLU A 34 -5.02 6.71 -1.56
CA GLU A 34 -5.76 5.88 -0.62
C GLU A 34 -7.24 5.84 -0.97
N GLY A 35 -7.90 4.76 -0.60
CA GLY A 35 -9.31 4.54 -0.85
C GLY A 35 -9.89 3.61 0.19
N ILE A 36 -11.11 3.89 0.61
CA ILE A 36 -11.86 3.02 1.53
C ILE A 36 -12.50 1.93 0.69
N VAL A 37 -12.24 0.67 1.05
CA VAL A 37 -12.84 -0.50 0.43
C VAL A 37 -14.20 -0.74 1.07
N ARG A 38 -15.26 -0.65 0.29
CA ARG A 38 -16.64 -0.81 0.75
C ARG A 38 -17.34 -1.93 0.00
N THR A 39 -18.30 -2.60 0.65
CA THR A 39 -19.23 -3.49 -0.05
C THR A 39 -20.17 -2.67 -0.95
N PRO A 40 -20.84 -3.31 -1.93
CA PRO A 40 -21.93 -2.66 -2.67
C PRO A 40 -23.09 -2.19 -1.79
N LYS A 41 -23.17 -2.68 -0.54
CA LYS A 41 -24.15 -2.25 0.46
C LYS A 41 -23.67 -1.05 1.29
N GLY A 42 -22.48 -0.53 1.03
CA GLY A 42 -21.89 0.63 1.71
C GLY A 42 -21.11 0.33 2.98
N GLU A 43 -20.99 -0.94 3.39
CA GLU A 43 -20.24 -1.34 4.59
C GLU A 43 -18.74 -1.22 4.35
N GLU A 44 -18.00 -0.59 5.27
CA GLU A 44 -16.54 -0.49 5.20
C GLU A 44 -15.90 -1.85 5.49
N LEU A 45 -15.21 -2.41 4.50
CA LEU A 45 -14.44 -3.63 4.64
C LEU A 45 -12.97 -3.37 4.94
N GLY A 46 -12.46 -2.17 4.67
CA GLY A 46 -11.07 -1.83 4.98
C GLY A 46 -10.51 -0.73 4.10
N LYS A 47 -9.20 -0.79 3.85
CA LYS A 47 -8.45 0.27 3.16
C LYS A 47 -7.63 -0.29 2.01
N SER A 48 -7.48 0.53 1.00
CA SER A 48 -6.62 0.30 -0.15
C SER A 48 -5.67 1.48 -0.32
N GLN A 49 -4.44 1.20 -0.71
CA GLN A 49 -3.39 2.19 -0.85
C GLN A 49 -2.52 1.85 -2.04
N ILE A 50 -2.16 2.86 -2.83
CA ILE A 50 -1.04 2.76 -3.75
C ILE A 50 0.18 3.27 -3.00
N ILE A 51 1.19 2.43 -2.85
CA ILE A 51 2.45 2.79 -2.20
C ILE A 51 3.59 2.80 -3.21
N ARG A 52 4.49 3.76 -3.07
CA ARG A 52 5.80 3.72 -3.72
C ARG A 52 6.78 2.97 -2.83
N ARG A 53 7.40 1.92 -3.36
CA ARG A 53 8.44 1.13 -2.69
C ARG A 53 9.82 1.77 -2.85
N PRO A 54 10.82 1.35 -2.06
CA PRO A 54 12.19 1.89 -2.12
C PRO A 54 12.88 1.73 -3.49
N ASP A 55 12.50 0.71 -4.25
CA ASP A 55 12.97 0.45 -5.62
C ASP A 55 12.26 1.30 -6.69
N ASN A 56 11.51 2.33 -6.28
CA ASN A 56 10.62 3.14 -7.12
C ASN A 56 9.52 2.34 -7.84
N SER A 57 9.27 1.09 -7.45
CA SER A 57 8.09 0.36 -7.92
C SER A 57 6.83 0.86 -7.22
N LEU A 58 5.70 0.78 -7.92
CA LEU A 58 4.39 1.04 -7.33
C LEU A 58 3.78 -0.29 -6.92
N ALA A 59 3.15 -0.33 -5.76
CA ALA A 59 2.39 -1.49 -5.32
C ALA A 59 0.99 -1.08 -4.86
N LEU A 60 0.01 -1.92 -5.16
CA LEU A 60 -1.31 -1.85 -4.57
C LEU A 60 -1.31 -2.68 -3.30
N ARG A 61 -1.72 -2.07 -2.19
CA ARG A 61 -1.94 -2.71 -0.90
C ARG A 61 -3.41 -2.62 -0.56
N ILE A 62 -4.01 -3.76 -0.25
CA ILE A 62 -5.38 -3.86 0.25
C ILE A 62 -5.31 -4.52 1.63
N SER A 63 -6.02 -3.95 2.60
CA SER A 63 -6.08 -4.45 3.97
C SER A 63 -7.53 -4.39 4.44
N LEU A 64 -8.12 -5.56 4.65
CA LEU A 64 -9.51 -5.75 4.99
C LEU A 64 -9.65 -6.17 6.46
N GLN A 65 -10.76 -5.78 7.07
CA GLN A 65 -11.13 -6.15 8.44
C GLN A 65 -11.62 -7.60 8.50
N LYS A 66 -12.20 -8.10 7.40
CA LYS A 66 -12.70 -9.47 7.27
C LYS A 66 -12.05 -10.16 6.08
N ALA A 67 -11.71 -11.43 6.25
CA ALA A 67 -11.20 -12.25 5.17
C ALA A 67 -12.26 -12.44 4.07
N LEU A 68 -11.83 -12.34 2.81
CA LEU A 68 -12.67 -12.61 1.65
C LEU A 68 -12.60 -14.09 1.25
N PRO A 69 -13.59 -14.59 0.48
CA PRO A 69 -13.58 -15.94 -0.07
C PRO A 69 -12.30 -16.20 -0.87
N LYS A 70 -11.79 -17.44 -0.81
CA LYS A 70 -10.64 -17.85 -1.63
C LYS A 70 -10.95 -17.69 -3.12
N GLY A 71 -9.95 -17.27 -3.88
CA GLY A 71 -10.09 -17.03 -5.32
C GLY A 71 -10.78 -15.71 -5.69
N SER A 72 -10.97 -14.80 -4.74
CA SER A 72 -11.48 -13.46 -5.05
C SER A 72 -10.45 -12.71 -5.91
N GLN A 73 -10.87 -12.16 -7.04
CA GLN A 73 -9.98 -11.44 -7.95
C GLN A 73 -9.97 -9.95 -7.67
N VAL A 74 -8.79 -9.35 -7.71
CA VAL A 74 -8.61 -7.90 -7.57
C VAL A 74 -8.45 -7.29 -8.96
N LEU A 75 -9.39 -6.43 -9.31
CA LEU A 75 -9.36 -5.63 -10.52
C LEU A 75 -9.06 -4.17 -10.18
N VAL A 76 -8.27 -3.51 -11.01
CA VAL A 76 -8.01 -2.07 -10.92
C VAL A 76 -8.69 -1.36 -12.07
N ALA A 77 -9.39 -0.28 -11.75
CA ALA A 77 -10.03 0.61 -12.69
C ALA A 77 -9.10 1.78 -13.02
N THR A 78 -8.87 1.97 -14.31
CA THR A 78 -8.13 3.11 -14.86
C THR A 78 -9.10 4.24 -15.21
N GLU A 79 -8.61 5.46 -15.35
CA GLU A 79 -9.41 6.63 -15.79
C GLU A 79 -10.08 6.40 -17.16
N ALA A 80 -9.55 5.50 -17.99
CA ALA A 80 -10.16 5.07 -19.25
C ALA A 80 -11.33 4.08 -19.07
N GLY A 81 -11.70 3.73 -17.83
CA GLY A 81 -12.73 2.74 -17.52
C GLY A 81 -12.30 1.28 -17.76
N ILE A 82 -11.01 1.04 -18.04
CA ILE A 82 -10.48 -0.31 -18.28
C ILE A 82 -10.20 -0.98 -16.94
N PHE A 83 -10.73 -2.19 -16.78
CA PHE A 83 -10.46 -3.05 -15.62
C PHE A 83 -9.32 -4.02 -15.93
N LEU A 84 -8.26 -3.96 -15.14
CA LEU A 84 -7.11 -4.85 -15.25
C LEU A 84 -7.04 -5.77 -14.03
N SER A 85 -6.99 -7.08 -14.26
CA SER A 85 -6.82 -8.06 -13.19
C SER A 85 -5.38 -8.06 -12.71
N LEU A 86 -5.21 -7.87 -11.39
CA LEU A 86 -3.91 -7.89 -10.73
C LEU A 86 -3.61 -9.24 -10.06
N GLY A 87 -4.61 -10.11 -9.94
CA GLY A 87 -4.47 -11.44 -9.37
C GLY A 87 -5.54 -11.78 -8.35
N SER A 88 -5.33 -12.91 -7.69
CA SER A 88 -6.25 -13.47 -6.70
C SER A 88 -5.81 -13.10 -5.29
N MET A 89 -6.76 -12.66 -4.48
CA MET A 89 -6.61 -12.41 -3.05
C MET A 89 -7.14 -13.61 -2.27
N GLU A 90 -6.35 -14.06 -1.31
CA GLU A 90 -6.76 -15.04 -0.29
C GLU A 90 -6.60 -14.42 1.09
N GLY A 91 -7.70 -14.27 1.82
CA GLY A 91 -7.69 -13.74 3.18
C GLY A 91 -7.97 -12.24 3.27
N ALA A 92 -7.31 -11.57 4.21
CA ALA A 92 -7.61 -10.19 4.61
C ALA A 92 -6.58 -9.15 4.11
N ALA A 93 -5.44 -9.60 3.59
CA ALA A 93 -4.41 -8.70 3.06
C ALA A 93 -3.99 -9.12 1.65
N PHE A 94 -3.78 -8.13 0.79
CA PHE A 94 -3.29 -8.35 -0.57
C PHE A 94 -2.28 -7.27 -0.91
N ILE A 95 -1.13 -7.68 -1.45
CA ILE A 95 -0.11 -6.75 -1.90
C ILE A 95 0.42 -7.24 -3.24
N VAL A 96 0.44 -6.37 -4.22
CA VAL A 96 0.92 -6.70 -5.56
C VAL A 96 1.65 -5.51 -6.16
N THR A 97 2.73 -5.79 -6.88
CA THR A 97 3.45 -4.77 -7.64
C THR A 97 2.64 -4.44 -8.88
N LEU A 98 2.37 -3.15 -9.10
CA LEU A 98 1.65 -2.69 -10.28
C LEU A 98 2.51 -2.85 -11.54
N PRO A 99 1.95 -3.38 -12.64
CA PRO A 99 2.64 -3.48 -13.92
C PRO A 99 3.04 -2.09 -14.42
N GLN A 100 4.10 -2.01 -15.23
CA GLN A 100 4.62 -0.74 -15.74
C GLN A 100 3.58 0.07 -16.52
N SER A 101 2.68 -0.61 -17.26
CA SER A 101 1.57 0.00 -17.99
C SER A 101 0.62 0.82 -17.10
N LEU A 102 0.48 0.43 -15.83
CA LEU A 102 -0.36 1.12 -14.85
C LEU A 102 0.38 2.26 -14.12
N ARG A 103 1.69 2.44 -14.32
CA ARG A 103 2.44 3.54 -13.68
C ARG A 103 2.18 4.88 -14.35
N SER A 104 1.96 4.88 -15.67
CA SER A 104 1.64 6.08 -16.45
C SER A 104 0.15 6.38 -16.51
N GLN A 105 -0.69 5.40 -16.20
CA GLN A 105 -2.15 5.56 -16.17
C GLN A 105 -2.62 5.99 -14.79
N LYS A 106 -3.56 6.92 -14.75
CA LYS A 106 -4.20 7.33 -13.51
C LYS A 106 -5.15 6.22 -13.06
N ILE A 107 -4.84 5.62 -11.92
CA ILE A 107 -5.70 4.62 -11.28
C ILE A 107 -6.80 5.37 -10.54
N GLU A 108 -8.05 5.10 -10.90
CA GLU A 108 -9.22 5.75 -10.29
C GLU A 108 -9.80 4.92 -9.13
N GLY A 109 -9.67 3.60 -9.20
CA GLY A 109 -10.24 2.73 -8.19
C GLY A 109 -9.89 1.26 -8.35
N LEU A 110 -10.58 0.44 -7.58
CA LEU A 110 -10.46 -1.01 -7.61
C LEU A 110 -11.81 -1.67 -7.36
N ARG A 111 -11.95 -2.90 -7.85
CA ARG A 111 -13.01 -3.83 -7.49
C ARG A 111 -12.42 -5.15 -7.04
N ILE A 112 -13.09 -5.78 -6.10
CA ILE A 112 -12.82 -7.16 -5.70
C ILE A 112 -14.03 -7.99 -6.10
N ILE A 113 -13.80 -9.01 -6.92
CA ILE A 113 -14.83 -9.87 -7.49
C ILE A 113 -14.67 -11.28 -6.91
N ALA A 114 -15.79 -11.91 -6.55
CA ALA A 114 -15.83 -13.31 -6.15
C ALA A 114 -15.52 -14.24 -7.34
N PRO A 115 -15.15 -15.52 -7.09
CA PRO A 115 -14.99 -16.51 -8.15
C PRO A 115 -16.23 -16.69 -9.04
N ASP A 116 -17.42 -16.40 -8.50
CA ASP A 116 -18.70 -16.47 -9.21
C ASP A 116 -19.05 -15.20 -10.02
N GLY A 117 -18.13 -14.22 -10.09
CA GLY A 117 -18.30 -12.98 -10.84
C GLY A 117 -19.02 -11.85 -10.09
N ARG A 118 -19.47 -12.07 -8.84
CA ARG A 118 -20.13 -11.01 -8.06
C ARG A 118 -19.12 -10.01 -7.51
N VAL A 119 -19.47 -8.72 -7.53
CA VAL A 119 -18.68 -7.68 -6.86
C VAL A 119 -18.83 -7.82 -5.35
N LEU A 120 -17.72 -8.10 -4.67
CA LEU A 120 -17.65 -8.20 -3.21
C LEU A 120 -17.35 -6.85 -2.58
N ALA A 121 -16.48 -6.07 -3.21
CA ALA A 121 -16.07 -4.78 -2.70
C ALA A 121 -15.55 -3.86 -3.81
N GLU A 122 -15.56 -2.57 -3.54
CA GLU A 122 -15.02 -1.53 -4.41
C GLU A 122 -14.36 -0.43 -3.59
N ALA A 123 -13.37 0.24 -4.17
CA ALA A 123 -12.78 1.43 -3.60
C ALA A 123 -12.47 2.45 -4.69
N ARG A 124 -12.71 3.72 -4.40
CA ARG A 124 -12.19 4.83 -5.20
C ARG A 124 -10.89 5.31 -4.57
N LEU A 125 -9.85 5.43 -5.38
CA LEU A 125 -8.52 5.84 -4.94
C LEU A 125 -8.37 7.35 -5.15
N ILE A 126 -8.07 8.07 -4.07
CA ILE A 126 -7.88 9.51 -4.06
C ILE A 126 -6.39 9.79 -3.83
N SER A 127 -5.80 10.64 -4.68
CA SER A 127 -4.38 10.97 -4.57
C SER A 127 -4.10 11.81 -3.32
N ILE A 128 -3.10 11.42 -2.53
CA ILE A 128 -2.73 12.12 -1.29
C ILE A 128 -2.00 13.44 -1.58
N ARG A 129 -1.48 13.62 -2.80
CA ARG A 129 -0.62 14.75 -3.16
C ARG A 129 -1.32 16.11 -3.22
N GLN A 130 -2.64 16.20 -3.03
CA GLN A 130 -3.40 17.45 -3.14
C GLN A 130 -3.67 18.17 -1.81
N GLU A 131 -3.45 17.56 -0.65
CA GLU A 131 -3.85 18.19 0.63
C GLU A 131 -2.85 19.22 1.18
N LYS A 132 -1.62 19.30 0.64
CA LYS A 132 -0.58 20.17 1.19
C LYS A 132 -0.49 21.57 0.55
N SER A 133 -1.31 21.86 -0.47
CA SER A 133 -1.26 23.14 -1.21
C SER A 133 -2.37 24.13 -0.87
N GLU A 134 -3.46 23.73 -0.20
CA GLU A 134 -4.58 24.65 0.10
C GLU A 134 -4.46 25.37 1.46
N THR A 135 -3.64 24.89 2.39
CA THR A 135 -3.48 25.53 3.71
C THR A 135 -2.46 26.67 3.74
N ARG A 136 -1.89 27.07 2.60
CA ARG A 136 -0.91 28.18 2.51
C ARG A 136 -1.42 29.44 1.80
N SER A 137 -2.70 29.49 1.44
CA SER A 137 -3.30 30.64 0.76
C SER A 137 -4.52 31.22 1.50
N ARG A 138 -4.50 31.16 2.85
CA ARG A 138 -5.38 31.96 3.70
C ARG A 138 -4.56 32.84 4.61
#